data_AF-A0A735KS99-F1
#
_entry.id   AF-A0A735KS99-F1
#
_cell.length_a   1.000
_cell.length_b   1.000
_cell.length_c   1.000
_cell.angle_alpha   90.00
_cell.angle_beta   90.00
_cell.angle_gamma   90.00
#
_symmetry.space_group_name_H-M   'P 1'
#
loop_
_entity.id
_entity.type
_entity.pdbx_description
1 polymer ?
#
loop_
_entity_poly.entity_id
_entity_poly.type
_entity_poly.pdbx_seq_one_letter_code
_entity_poly.pdbx_strand_id
1 'polypeptide(L)'
;MRIEVTIAKTSPLPAGAIDALAGELSRRISHHFPENLGNVTVRYATANNLSVIGASKEDKERISEILQETWESADDWFINE
;
A
#
# COMPACT_ATOMS: atom_id res chain seq x y z
N MET A 1 13.13 -5.78 2.41
CA MET A 1 11.83 -6.16 1.83
C MET A 1 11.43 -5.18 0.71
N ARG A 2 10.66 -5.62 -0.29
CA ARG A 2 10.08 -4.75 -1.35
C ARG A 2 8.59 -5.06 -1.52
N ILE A 3 7.76 -4.03 -1.50
CA ILE A 3 6.30 -4.10 -1.55
C ILE A 3 5.82 -3.35 -2.79
N GLU A 4 5.09 -4.06 -3.65
CA GLU A 4 4.50 -3.49 -4.86
C GLU A 4 3.00 -3.70 -4.84
N VAL A 5 2.26 -2.60 -4.92
CA VAL A 5 0.81 -2.58 -5.04
C VAL A 5 0.47 -2.11 -6.45
N THR A 6 -0.42 -2.85 -7.08
CA THR A 6 -0.99 -2.45 -8.37
C THR A 6 -2.48 -2.30 -8.27
N ILE A 7 -3.00 -1.24 -8.88
CA ILE A 7 -4.42 -0.93 -8.93
C ILE A 7 -4.89 -1.06 -10.37
N ALA A 8 -6.02 -1.75 -10.56
CA ALA A 8 -6.61 -1.94 -11.87
C ALA A 8 -7.01 -0.60 -12.48
N LYS A 9 -6.57 -0.34 -13.71
CA LYS A 9 -6.95 0.86 -14.49
C LYS A 9 -8.46 1.01 -14.69
N THR A 10 -9.23 -0.07 -14.51
CA THR A 10 -10.70 -0.08 -14.56
C THR A 10 -11.35 0.58 -13.34
N SER A 11 -10.59 0.82 -12.28
CA SER A 11 -11.03 1.46 -11.04
C SER A 11 -10.19 2.71 -10.78
N PRO A 12 -10.42 3.80 -11.55
CA PRO A 12 -9.62 5.01 -11.41
C PRO A 12 -9.90 5.67 -10.05
N LEU A 13 -8.83 6.00 -9.35
CA LEU A 13 -8.89 6.77 -8.12
C LEU A 13 -8.77 8.27 -8.42
N PRO A 14 -9.23 9.14 -7.49
CA PRO A 14 -9.05 10.58 -7.60
C PRO A 14 -7.59 10.99 -7.80
N ALA A 15 -7.37 12.21 -8.32
CA ALA A 15 -6.02 12.76 -8.47
C ALA A 15 -5.30 12.76 -7.12
N GLY A 16 -4.02 12.40 -7.10
CA GLY A 16 -3.22 12.33 -5.87
C GLY A 16 -3.52 11.12 -4.97
N ALA A 17 -4.58 10.34 -5.20
CA ALA A 17 -4.92 9.19 -4.36
C ALA A 17 -3.85 8.08 -4.39
N ILE A 18 -3.19 7.89 -5.54
CA ILE A 18 -2.09 6.91 -5.66
C ILE A 18 -0.90 7.31 -4.79
N ASP A 19 -0.51 8.59 -4.85
CA ASP A 19 0.62 9.11 -4.08
C ASP A 19 0.28 9.14 -2.58
N ALA A 20 -0.94 9.52 -2.23
CA ALA A 20 -1.43 9.51 -0.85
C ALA A 20 -1.45 8.07 -0.30
N LEU A 21 -1.93 7.09 -1.07
CA LEU A 21 -1.93 5.68 -0.67
C LEU A 21 -0.50 5.15 -0.49
N ALA A 22 0.41 5.49 -1.41
CA ALA A 22 1.81 5.11 -1.29
C ALA A 22 2.44 5.69 -0.01
N GLY A 23 2.14 6.96 0.30
CA GLY A 23 2.60 7.64 1.50
C GLY A 23 2.08 7.01 2.79
N GLU A 24 0.77 6.82 2.90
CA GLU A 24 0.16 6.26 4.12
C GLU A 24 0.57 4.80 4.33
N LEU A 25 0.57 3.98 3.26
CA LEU A 25 1.02 2.60 3.36
C LEU A 25 2.50 2.54 3.77
N SER A 26 3.36 3.39 3.21
CA SER A 26 4.77 3.47 3.62
C SER A 26 4.92 3.85 5.09
N ARG A 27 4.08 4.75 5.61
CA ARG A 27 4.08 5.17 7.03
C ARG A 27 3.66 4.03 7.96
N ARG A 28 2.62 3.27 7.61
CA ARG A 28 2.18 2.13 8.44
C ARG A 28 3.18 0.98 8.39
N ILE A 29 3.75 0.71 7.22
CA ILE A 29 4.79 -0.32 7.07
C ILE A 29 6.02 0.02 7.90
N SER A 30 6.49 1.28 7.88
CA SER A 30 7.66 1.65 8.69
C SER A 30 7.41 1.55 10.19
N HIS A 31 6.16 1.72 10.65
CA HIS A 31 5.78 1.54 12.05
C HIS A 31 5.87 0.07 12.50
N HIS A 32 5.46 -0.87 11.65
CA HIS A 32 5.52 -2.30 11.96
C HIS A 32 6.87 -2.94 11.62
N PHE A 33 7.57 -2.42 10.62
CA PHE A 33 8.82 -2.96 10.09
C PHE A 33 9.89 -1.86 9.99
N PRO A 34 10.43 -1.37 11.13
CA PRO A 34 11.37 -0.26 11.17
C PRO A 34 12.69 -0.53 10.43
N GLU A 35 13.08 -1.81 10.30
CA GLU A 35 14.27 -2.24 9.54
C GLU A 35 14.04 -2.29 8.00
N ASN A 36 12.79 -2.15 7.54
CA ASN A 36 12.40 -2.27 6.14
C ASN A 36 11.79 -0.95 5.62
N LEU A 37 12.52 0.15 5.80
CA LEU A 37 12.08 1.47 5.37
C LEU A 37 11.94 1.58 3.83
N GLY A 38 10.74 1.97 3.37
CA GLY A 38 10.61 2.78 2.16
C GLY A 38 10.57 2.08 0.80
N ASN A 39 10.43 0.76 0.71
CA ASN A 39 10.25 0.08 -0.58
C ASN A 39 8.77 -0.22 -0.90
N VAL A 40 7.88 0.76 -0.70
CA VAL A 40 6.48 0.67 -1.14
C VAL A 40 6.33 1.38 -2.48
N THR A 41 5.78 0.69 -3.48
CA THR A 41 5.47 1.30 -4.77
C THR A 41 4.01 1.01 -5.11
N VAL A 42 3.24 2.05 -5.43
CA VAL A 42 1.85 1.95 -5.87
C VAL A 42 1.78 2.43 -7.31
N ARG A 43 1.15 1.66 -8.21
CA ARG A 43 0.97 2.07 -9.61
C ARG A 43 -0.28 1.47 -10.23
N TYR A 44 -0.74 2.07 -11.33
CA TYR A 44 -1.79 1.45 -12.14
C TYR A 44 -1.25 0.27 -12.98
N ALA A 45 -2.06 -0.78 -13.08
CA ALA A 45 -1.83 -1.96 -13.92
C ALA A 45 -3.14 -2.50 -14.51
N THR A 46 -3.06 -3.64 -15.18
CA THR A 46 -4.24 -4.30 -15.78
C THR A 46 -5.18 -4.91 -14.74
N ALA A 47 -4.68 -5.28 -13.56
CA ALA A 47 -5.43 -5.88 -12.47
C ALA A 47 -4.89 -5.42 -11.11
N ASN A 48 -5.67 -5.64 -10.05
CA ASN A 48 -5.24 -5.43 -8.67
C ASN A 48 -4.28 -6.54 -8.24
N ASN A 49 -3.16 -6.19 -7.62
CA ASN A 49 -2.21 -7.16 -7.08
C ASN A 49 -1.37 -6.55 -5.94
N LEU A 50 -0.99 -7.38 -4.97
CA LEU A 50 0.00 -7.09 -3.93
C LEU A 50 1.15 -8.10 -4.06
N SER A 51 2.36 -7.61 -4.30
CA SER A 51 3.58 -8.42 -4.35
C SER A 51 4.53 -7.98 -3.25
N VAL A 52 5.03 -8.94 -2.47
CA VAL A 52 6.00 -8.70 -1.40
C VAL A 52 7.20 -9.63 -1.60
N ILE A 53 8.38 -9.03 -1.83
CA ILE A 53 9.63 -9.71 -2.14
C ILE A 53 10.59 -9.59 -0.96
N GLY A 54 11.22 -10.72 -0.59
CA GLY A 54 12.20 -10.77 0.50
C GLY A 54 11.59 -10.54 1.89
N ALA A 55 10.41 -11.13 2.13
CA ALA A 55 9.70 -11.13 3.41
C ALA A 55 9.29 -12.55 3.78
N SER A 56 9.16 -12.85 5.08
CA SER A 56 8.63 -14.12 5.58
C SER A 56 7.15 -14.28 5.22
N LYS A 57 6.58 -15.48 5.44
CA LYS A 57 5.15 -15.69 5.16
C LYS A 57 4.28 -14.86 6.11
N GLU A 58 4.68 -14.83 7.38
CA GLU A 58 4.03 -14.09 8.45
C GLU A 58 4.05 -12.57 8.16
N ASP A 59 5.20 -12.04 7.69
CA ASP A 59 5.29 -10.63 7.31
C ASP A 59 4.36 -10.30 6.14
N LYS A 60 4.25 -11.20 5.15
CA LYS A 60 3.35 -11.02 3.99
C LYS A 60 1.89 -10.97 4.41
N GLU A 61 1.49 -11.83 5.33
CA GLU A 61 0.14 -11.84 5.91
C GLU A 61 -0.11 -10.50 6.61
N ARG A 62 0.81 -10.06 7.48
CA ARG A 62 0.68 -8.76 8.17
C ARG A 62 0.65 -7.56 7.21
N ILE A 63 1.43 -7.57 6.14
CA ILE A 63 1.42 -6.49 5.13
C ILE A 63 0.09 -6.45 4.38
N SER A 64 -0.50 -7.62 4.11
CA SER A 64 -1.81 -7.71 3.47
C SER A 64 -2.90 -7.13 4.38
N GLU A 65 -2.85 -7.41 5.68
CA GLU A 65 -3.74 -6.80 6.68
C GLU A 65 -3.54 -5.28 6.75
N ILE A 66 -2.30 -4.80 6.82
CA ILE A 66 -2.02 -3.34 6.85
C ILE A 66 -2.59 -2.67 5.61
N LEU A 67 -2.43 -3.26 4.42
CA LEU A 67 -3.02 -2.72 3.19
C LEU A 67 -4.55 -2.64 3.28
N GLN A 68 -5.20 -3.68 3.81
CA GLN A 68 -6.65 -3.70 4.02
C GLN A 68 -7.08 -2.64 5.03
N GLU A 69 -6.44 -2.55 6.18
CA GLU A 69 -6.68 -1.51 7.20
C GLU A 69 -6.51 -0.11 6.61
N THR A 70 -5.48 0.12 5.79
CA THR A 70 -5.26 1.40 5.09
C THR A 70 -6.41 1.69 4.13
N TRP A 71 -6.89 0.69 3.40
CA TRP A 71 -7.99 0.87 2.47
C TRP A 71 -9.33 1.15 3.18
N GLU A 72 -9.63 0.44 4.26
CA GLU A 72 -10.87 0.58 5.02
C GLU A 72 -10.95 1.89 5.83
N SER A 73 -9.80 2.43 6.24
CA SER A 73 -9.70 3.73 6.93
C SER A 73 -9.42 4.90 6.00
N ALA A 74 -9.66 4.76 4.68
CA ALA A 74 -9.41 5.83 3.71
C ALA A 74 -10.08 7.16 4.10
N ASP A 75 -11.28 7.12 4.67
CA ASP A 75 -12.01 8.32 5.12
C ASP A 75 -11.27 9.10 6.22
N ASP A 76 -10.36 8.46 6.98
CA ASP A 76 -9.62 9.09 8.07
C ASP A 76 -8.31 9.76 7.61
N TRP A 77 -7.67 9.25 6.55
CA TRP A 77 -6.34 9.71 6.11
C TRP A 77 -6.31 10.31 4.71
N PHE A 78 -7.29 10.02 3.86
CA PHE A 78 -7.38 10.55 2.50
C PHE A 78 -8.33 11.74 2.46
N ILE A 79 -7.77 12.95 2.64
CA ILE A 79 -8.51 14.20 2.52
C ILE A 79 -8.43 14.65 1.05
N ASN A 80 -9.57 14.62 0.36
CA ASN A 80 -9.70 15.08 -1.02
C ASN A 80 -10.15 16.56 -0.98
N GLU A 81 -9.22 17.51 -1.17
CA GLU A 81 -9.55 18.94 -1.38
C GLU A 81 -9.94 19.22 -2.85
#